data_AF-A0A359JI75-F1
#
_entry.id   AF-A0A359JI75-F1
#
_cell.length_a   1.000
_cell.length_b   1.000
_cell.length_c   1.000
_cell.angle_alpha   90.00
_cell.angle_beta   90.00
_cell.angle_gamma   90.00
#
_symmetry.space_group_name_H-M   'P 1'
#
loop_
_entity.id
_entity.type
_entity.pdbx_description
1 polymer ?
#
loop_
_entity_poly.entity_id
_entity_poly.type
_entity_poly.pdbx_seq_one_letter_code
_entity_poly.pdbx_strand_id
1 'polypeptide(L)'
;MDNEVQGIVMPDYSIGFQCIAGECRHSCCVGWEIDIDDDTYEKYKTVTGPVGEKLRACICPPSEADEPQAHFIMAENERCPFLNSDNLCDLILNLGEESLSEICTEHPRFYKDFSDHMEMGYGLCCEEAARMLLTHSDPVRLIGLSESDDLRSKIFSLLQDRTVALDARIDNIFSLFSDSAVSPVIPSEPSDYAHWGAFLGSLEQLDPAWGIELTKLKDSEISSDDLDAFKTFMEKEGRAFEYENLLWYLIYRHLGEDPMEDEALLCIGFAVLSMRIIRYLGACRWKETGAFAKEEQIELCRMFSSEIEYSDENIDLIYDHIFDLSSP
;
A
#
# COMPACT_ATOMS: atom_id res chain seq x y z
N MET A 1 -15.34 31.38 9.47
CA MET A 1 -14.28 30.88 8.59
C MET A 1 -14.96 29.80 7.81
N ASP A 2 -15.26 30.12 6.56
CA ASP A 2 -16.14 29.35 5.70
C ASP A 2 -15.43 28.04 5.34
N ASN A 3 -15.94 26.91 5.83
CA ASN A 3 -15.59 25.60 5.28
C ASN A 3 -16.26 25.50 3.91
N GLU A 4 -15.56 25.95 2.87
CA GLU A 4 -15.80 25.41 1.53
C GLU A 4 -15.66 23.88 1.65
N VAL A 5 -16.70 23.15 1.26
CA VAL A 5 -16.61 21.70 1.15
C VAL A 5 -15.62 21.43 0.02
N GLN A 6 -14.37 21.14 0.37
CA GLN A 6 -13.38 20.60 -0.54
C GLN A 6 -13.97 19.33 -1.19
N GLY A 7 -13.91 19.25 -2.51
CA GLY A 7 -14.37 18.06 -3.23
C GLY A 7 -13.48 16.86 -2.90
N ILE A 8 -14.06 15.67 -2.76
CA ILE A 8 -13.28 14.44 -2.65
C ILE A 8 -12.89 13.98 -4.05
N VAL A 9 -11.59 13.83 -4.27
CA VAL A 9 -10.99 13.27 -5.47
C VAL A 9 -10.57 11.83 -5.20
N MET A 10 -10.84 10.93 -6.13
CA MET A 10 -10.40 9.54 -6.00
C MET A 10 -10.19 8.86 -7.37
N PRO A 11 -9.40 7.79 -7.42
CA PRO A 11 -9.30 6.96 -8.61
C PRO A 11 -10.65 6.32 -8.96
N ASP A 12 -10.96 6.23 -10.25
CA ASP A 12 -12.21 5.65 -10.74
C ASP A 12 -12.39 4.17 -10.39
N TYR A 13 -11.29 3.42 -10.31
CA TYR A 13 -11.33 2.04 -9.83
C TYR A 13 -11.76 1.90 -8.37
N SER A 14 -11.65 2.96 -7.55
CA SER A 14 -12.00 2.96 -6.13
C SER A 14 -13.51 3.06 -5.89
N ILE A 15 -14.30 3.41 -6.92
CA ILE A 15 -15.76 3.48 -6.81
C ILE A 15 -16.32 2.10 -6.47
N GLY A 16 -17.18 2.08 -5.45
CA GLY A 16 -17.94 0.88 -5.09
C GLY A 16 -17.13 -0.16 -4.31
N PHE A 17 -15.99 0.24 -3.73
CA PHE A 17 -15.28 -0.59 -2.75
C PHE A 17 -16.25 -1.07 -1.67
N GLN A 18 -16.18 -2.37 -1.37
CA GLN A 18 -16.93 -3.02 -0.30
C GLN A 18 -16.02 -4.02 0.39
N CYS A 19 -15.98 -3.99 1.72
CA CYS A 19 -15.26 -4.99 2.49
C CYS A 19 -15.87 -6.37 2.22
N ILE A 20 -15.03 -7.34 1.85
CA ILE A 20 -15.43 -8.74 1.63
C ILE A 20 -15.60 -9.53 2.94
N ALA A 21 -15.43 -8.85 4.08
CA ALA A 21 -15.67 -9.35 5.43
C ALA A 21 -15.02 -10.72 5.70
N GLY A 22 -15.81 -11.72 6.06
CA GLY A 22 -15.32 -13.05 6.44
C GLY A 22 -14.64 -13.83 5.31
N GLU A 23 -14.81 -13.38 4.05
CA GLU A 23 -14.09 -13.96 2.90
C GLU A 23 -12.64 -13.46 2.80
N CYS A 24 -12.29 -12.41 3.55
CA CYS A 24 -10.94 -11.85 3.56
C CYS A 24 -9.94 -12.83 4.19
N ARG A 25 -8.91 -13.20 3.43
CA ARG A 25 -7.81 -14.08 3.89
C ARG A 25 -6.83 -13.35 4.79
N HIS A 26 -6.74 -12.03 4.65
CA HIS A 26 -5.80 -11.16 5.36
C HIS A 26 -6.57 -10.10 6.14
N SER A 27 -7.30 -10.55 7.16
CA SER A 27 -8.15 -9.68 7.96
C SER A 27 -7.32 -8.59 8.67
N CYS A 28 -7.68 -7.32 8.45
CA CYS A 28 -7.10 -6.17 9.17
C CYS A 28 -7.29 -6.23 10.69
N CYS A 29 -8.14 -7.14 11.17
CA CYS A 29 -8.38 -7.40 12.58
C CYS A 29 -7.39 -8.43 13.17
N VAL A 30 -6.28 -8.74 12.49
CA VAL A 30 -5.27 -9.72 12.93
C VAL A 30 -3.87 -9.15 12.72
N GLY A 31 -3.02 -9.18 13.74
CA GLY A 31 -1.62 -8.77 13.69
C GLY A 31 -1.36 -7.27 13.89
N TRP A 32 -2.42 -6.46 13.98
CA TRP A 32 -2.33 -5.01 14.14
C TRP A 32 -2.87 -4.60 15.50
N GLU A 33 -2.24 -3.63 16.14
CA GLU A 33 -2.85 -2.93 17.25
C GLU A 33 -4.06 -2.12 16.75
N ILE A 34 -5.15 -2.14 17.51
CA ILE A 34 -6.38 -1.45 17.14
C ILE A 34 -6.70 -0.44 18.23
N ASP A 35 -6.28 0.78 17.96
CA ASP A 35 -6.61 1.94 18.77
C ASP A 35 -8.10 2.26 18.71
N ILE A 36 -8.59 2.85 19.80
CA ILE A 36 -9.97 3.27 19.99
C ILE A 36 -9.91 4.76 20.26
N ASP A 37 -10.52 5.54 19.38
CA ASP A 37 -10.68 6.98 19.57
C ASP A 37 -11.49 7.29 20.84
N ASP A 38 -11.21 8.44 21.45
CA ASP A 38 -11.78 8.84 22.74
C ASP A 38 -13.32 8.80 22.75
N ASP A 39 -13.94 9.27 21.67
CA ASP A 39 -15.40 9.31 21.54
C ASP A 39 -16.01 7.90 21.50
N THR A 40 -15.40 7.00 20.72
CA THR A 40 -15.80 5.59 20.66
C THR A 40 -15.54 4.87 21.98
N TYR A 41 -14.45 5.18 22.66
CA TYR A 41 -14.15 4.61 23.98
C TYR A 41 -15.20 5.03 25.03
N GLU A 42 -15.58 6.32 25.06
CA GLU A 42 -16.68 6.81 25.90
C GLU A 42 -18.01 6.10 25.58
N LYS A 43 -18.32 5.94 24.29
CA LYS A 43 -19.51 5.19 23.83
C LYS A 43 -19.49 3.75 24.32
N TYR A 44 -18.38 3.03 24.16
CA TYR A 44 -18.25 1.62 24.58
C TYR A 44 -18.48 1.40 26.07
N LYS A 45 -18.08 2.35 26.93
CA LYS A 45 -18.36 2.28 28.38
C LYS A 45 -19.85 2.25 28.71
N THR A 46 -20.69 2.86 27.86
CA THR A 46 -22.14 2.90 28.06
C THR A 46 -22.88 1.69 27.53
N VAL A 47 -22.22 0.84 26.73
CA VAL A 47 -22.85 -0.36 26.14
C VAL A 47 -23.21 -1.35 27.24
N THR A 48 -24.47 -1.79 27.21
CA THR A 48 -25.04 -2.73 28.18
C THR A 48 -25.15 -4.15 27.62
N GLY A 49 -25.33 -5.14 28.49
CA GLY A 49 -25.47 -6.54 28.11
C GLY A 49 -24.14 -7.22 27.78
N PRO A 50 -24.18 -8.44 27.20
CA PRO A 50 -23.00 -9.27 27.04
C PRO A 50 -21.87 -8.62 26.22
N VAL A 51 -22.22 -7.87 25.16
CA VAL A 51 -21.23 -7.17 24.33
C VAL A 51 -20.55 -6.06 25.11
N GLY A 52 -21.29 -5.30 25.93
CA GLY A 52 -20.71 -4.28 26.79
C GLY A 52 -19.80 -4.84 27.87
N GLU A 53 -20.13 -6.00 28.44
CA GLU A 53 -19.25 -6.71 29.37
C GLU A 53 -17.96 -7.16 28.69
N LYS A 54 -18.03 -7.68 27.46
CA LYS A 54 -16.87 -8.04 26.65
C LYS A 54 -16.00 -6.83 26.31
N LEU A 55 -16.59 -5.71 25.88
CA LEU A 55 -15.89 -4.44 25.64
C LEU A 55 -15.06 -4.01 26.87
N ARG A 56 -15.68 -3.95 28.06
CA ARG A 56 -14.96 -3.56 29.28
C ARG A 56 -13.85 -4.54 29.70
N ALA A 57 -13.93 -5.80 29.29
CA ALA A 57 -12.91 -6.81 29.60
C ALA A 57 -11.77 -6.85 28.58
N CYS A 58 -11.99 -6.33 27.37
CA CYS A 58 -11.09 -6.44 26.23
C CYS A 58 -10.49 -5.11 25.78
N ILE A 59 -10.68 -4.03 26.54
CA ILE A 59 -10.08 -2.72 26.26
C ILE A 59 -9.04 -2.41 27.32
N CYS A 60 -7.82 -2.09 26.88
CA CYS A 60 -6.84 -1.45 27.72
C CYS A 60 -7.17 0.05 27.77
N PRO A 61 -7.36 0.65 28.97
CA PRO A 61 -7.62 2.08 29.07
C PRO A 61 -6.34 2.89 28.78
N PRO A 62 -6.46 4.16 28.36
CA PRO A 62 -5.32 5.02 28.16
C PRO A 62 -4.56 5.24 29.48
N SER A 63 -3.23 5.34 29.39
CA SER A 63 -2.29 5.54 30.49
C SER A 63 -1.25 6.60 30.11
N GLU A 64 -1.15 7.68 30.89
CA GLU A 64 -0.12 8.72 30.67
C GLU A 64 1.33 8.20 30.75
N ALA A 65 1.56 7.02 31.34
CA ALA A 65 2.90 6.48 31.56
C ALA A 65 3.40 5.55 30.45
N ASP A 66 2.48 4.85 29.78
CA ASP A 66 2.81 3.73 28.88
C ASP A 66 2.18 3.92 27.50
N GLU A 67 0.88 4.22 27.41
CA GLU A 67 0.15 4.33 26.14
C GLU A 67 -0.96 5.38 26.20
N PRO A 68 -0.90 6.43 25.36
CA PRO A 68 -1.79 7.58 25.49
C PRO A 68 -3.24 7.30 25.06
N GLN A 69 -3.50 6.22 24.32
CA GLN A 69 -4.80 5.91 23.73
C GLN A 69 -5.36 4.57 24.26
N ALA A 70 -6.68 4.44 24.26
CA ALA A 70 -7.33 3.16 24.54
C ALA A 70 -7.14 2.21 23.35
N HIS A 71 -6.89 0.93 23.58
CA HIS A 71 -6.76 -0.06 22.50
C HIS A 71 -7.43 -1.39 22.87
N PHE A 72 -7.71 -2.24 21.88
CA PHE A 72 -8.20 -3.60 22.13
C PHE A 72 -7.06 -4.54 22.57
N ILE A 73 -7.27 -5.24 23.68
CA ILE A 73 -6.38 -6.32 24.12
C ILE A 73 -6.53 -7.50 23.14
N MET A 74 -5.52 -7.69 22.31
CA MET A 74 -5.52 -8.72 21.27
C MET A 74 -5.51 -10.13 21.88
N ALA A 75 -6.28 -11.04 21.27
CA ALA A 75 -6.40 -12.42 21.71
C ALA A 75 -5.25 -13.29 21.16
N GLU A 76 -5.34 -14.61 21.35
CA GLU A 76 -4.35 -15.56 20.81
C GLU A 76 -4.18 -15.41 19.29
N ASN A 77 -2.94 -15.50 18.82
CA ASN A 77 -2.54 -15.23 17.42
C ASN A 77 -2.87 -13.80 16.97
N GLU A 78 -2.81 -12.84 17.88
CA GLU A 78 -2.96 -11.40 17.60
C GLU A 78 -4.30 -11.07 16.92
N ARG A 79 -5.35 -11.82 17.23
CA ARG A 79 -6.69 -11.60 16.68
C ARG A 79 -7.45 -10.60 17.53
N CYS A 80 -8.18 -9.68 16.89
CA CYS A 80 -9.11 -8.80 17.56
C CYS A 80 -10.11 -9.64 18.38
N PRO A 81 -10.38 -9.29 19.66
CA PRO A 81 -11.29 -10.06 20.50
C PRO A 81 -12.74 -10.09 19.98
N PHE A 82 -13.09 -9.20 19.06
CA PHE A 82 -14.40 -9.12 18.41
C PHE A 82 -14.44 -9.78 17.02
N LEU A 83 -13.33 -10.35 16.54
CA LEU A 83 -13.31 -11.12 15.30
C LEU A 83 -13.68 -12.58 15.60
N ASN A 84 -14.88 -13.00 15.21
CA ASN A 84 -15.37 -14.36 15.50
C ASN A 84 -14.73 -15.43 14.60
N SER A 85 -15.14 -16.69 14.79
CA SER A 85 -14.60 -17.84 14.06
C SER A 85 -14.94 -17.84 12.56
N ASP A 86 -15.97 -17.10 12.16
CA ASP A 86 -16.36 -16.92 10.76
C ASP A 86 -15.68 -15.68 10.13
N ASN A 87 -14.68 -15.09 10.84
CA ASN A 87 -14.00 -13.85 10.47
C ASN A 87 -14.95 -12.64 10.29
N LEU A 88 -16.06 -12.63 11.04
CA LEU A 88 -16.98 -11.50 11.09
C LEU A 88 -16.79 -10.69 12.39
N CYS A 89 -17.01 -9.37 12.31
CA CYS A 89 -16.89 -8.48 13.46
C CYS A 89 -18.17 -8.53 14.32
N ASP A 90 -18.04 -9.02 15.55
CA ASP A 90 -19.13 -9.09 16.52
C ASP A 90 -19.70 -7.70 16.88
N LEU A 91 -18.89 -6.63 16.80
CA LEU A 91 -19.39 -5.26 17.06
C LEU A 91 -20.40 -4.84 15.99
N ILE A 92 -20.07 -5.05 14.71
CA ILE A 92 -21.01 -4.79 13.61
C ILE A 92 -22.27 -5.65 13.77
N LEU A 93 -22.09 -6.96 14.02
CA LEU A 93 -23.21 -7.90 14.12
C LEU A 93 -24.20 -7.57 15.26
N ASN A 94 -23.73 -6.99 16.36
CA ASN A 94 -24.55 -6.75 17.55
C ASN A 94 -24.93 -5.28 17.76
N LEU A 95 -24.09 -4.34 17.32
CA LEU A 95 -24.23 -2.91 17.60
C LEU A 95 -24.33 -2.04 16.34
N GLY A 96 -24.17 -2.61 15.14
CA GLY A 96 -24.16 -1.86 13.88
C GLY A 96 -22.78 -1.33 13.49
N GLU A 97 -22.60 -0.99 12.21
CA GLU A 97 -21.34 -0.49 11.64
C GLU A 97 -20.95 0.86 12.25
N GLU A 98 -21.93 1.68 12.64
CA GLU A 98 -21.73 2.95 13.33
C GLU A 98 -21.12 2.81 14.74
N SER A 99 -20.96 1.58 15.22
CA SER A 99 -20.32 1.31 16.52
C SER A 99 -18.80 1.30 16.46
N LEU A 100 -18.21 1.17 15.28
CA LEU A 100 -16.77 1.01 15.07
C LEU A 100 -16.00 2.27 15.46
N SER A 101 -14.74 2.08 15.89
CA SER A 101 -13.78 3.18 16.02
C SER A 101 -13.39 3.72 14.66
N GLU A 102 -12.75 4.90 14.64
CA GLU A 102 -12.30 5.54 13.41
C GLU A 102 -11.37 4.63 12.59
N ILE A 103 -10.35 4.02 13.23
CA ILE A 103 -9.42 3.11 12.54
C ILE A 103 -10.16 1.93 11.87
N CYS A 104 -11.18 1.38 12.52
CA CYS A 104 -11.96 0.27 11.97
C CYS A 104 -12.90 0.70 10.84
N THR A 105 -13.40 1.93 10.90
CA THR A 105 -14.33 2.50 9.91
C THR A 105 -13.59 2.93 8.65
N GLU A 106 -12.45 3.59 8.84
CA GLU A 106 -11.70 4.21 7.77
C GLU A 106 -10.83 3.20 7.03
N HIS A 107 -10.23 2.22 7.72
CA HIS A 107 -9.35 1.25 7.07
C HIS A 107 -10.03 0.52 5.89
N PRO A 108 -9.37 0.40 4.73
CA PRO A 108 -7.97 0.75 4.42
C PRO A 108 -7.82 2.14 3.77
N ARG A 109 -8.76 3.06 3.97
CA ARG A 109 -8.71 4.39 3.33
C ARG A 109 -7.51 5.19 3.79
N PHE A 110 -6.95 5.95 2.86
CA PHE A 110 -6.03 7.03 3.16
C PHE A 110 -6.56 8.31 2.54
N TYR A 111 -6.17 9.44 3.13
CA TYR A 111 -6.55 10.77 2.70
C TYR A 111 -5.30 11.65 2.57
N LYS A 112 -5.33 12.56 1.60
CA LYS A 112 -4.34 13.61 1.44
C LYS A 112 -5.05 14.94 1.24
N ASP A 113 -4.72 15.89 2.09
CA ASP A 113 -5.22 17.25 1.97
C ASP A 113 -4.43 17.99 0.90
N PHE A 114 -5.14 18.54 -0.08
CA PHE A 114 -4.63 19.50 -1.05
C PHE A 114 -5.24 20.87 -0.75
N SER A 115 -4.69 21.93 -1.34
CA SER A 115 -5.15 23.29 -1.11
C SER A 115 -6.62 23.50 -1.52
N ASP A 116 -7.09 22.85 -2.58
CA ASP A 116 -8.43 23.02 -3.18
C ASP A 116 -9.33 21.77 -3.12
N HIS A 117 -8.80 20.61 -2.75
CA HIS A 117 -9.54 19.35 -2.66
C HIS A 117 -8.92 18.39 -1.63
N MET A 118 -9.56 17.23 -1.43
CA MET A 118 -9.00 16.12 -0.68
C MET A 118 -8.88 14.90 -1.59
N GLU A 119 -7.69 14.34 -1.73
CA GLU A 119 -7.48 13.06 -2.42
C GLU A 119 -7.74 11.91 -1.44
N MET A 120 -8.45 10.88 -1.91
CA MET A 120 -8.72 9.65 -1.15
C MET A 120 -8.35 8.43 -1.97
N GLY A 121 -7.91 7.37 -1.30
CA GLY A 121 -7.68 6.06 -1.90
C GLY A 121 -7.78 4.94 -0.88
N TYR A 122 -7.47 3.72 -1.32
CA TYR A 122 -7.45 2.53 -0.47
C TYR A 122 -6.07 1.91 -0.47
N GLY A 123 -5.52 1.61 0.70
CA GLY A 123 -4.23 0.93 0.84
C GLY A 123 -4.27 -0.51 0.34
N LEU A 124 -3.20 -0.93 -0.32
CA LEU A 124 -3.12 -2.28 -0.91
C LEU A 124 -2.92 -3.38 0.12
N CYS A 125 -2.67 -3.04 1.40
CA CYS A 125 -2.71 -3.99 2.52
C CYS A 125 -4.05 -4.71 2.63
N CYS A 126 -5.11 -4.15 2.04
CA CYS A 126 -6.37 -4.82 1.79
C CYS A 126 -6.34 -5.56 0.44
N GLU A 127 -6.52 -6.89 0.48
CA GLU A 127 -6.50 -7.71 -0.73
C GLU A 127 -7.60 -7.34 -1.74
N GLU A 128 -8.74 -6.81 -1.27
CA GLU A 128 -9.82 -6.33 -2.13
C GLU A 128 -9.44 -5.03 -2.84
N ALA A 129 -8.78 -4.09 -2.15
CA ALA A 129 -8.27 -2.87 -2.76
C ALA A 129 -7.20 -3.19 -3.82
N ALA A 130 -6.28 -4.10 -3.50
CA ALA A 130 -5.29 -4.62 -4.46
C ALA A 130 -5.97 -5.30 -5.66
N ARG A 131 -7.01 -6.11 -5.43
CA ARG A 131 -7.78 -6.73 -6.51
C ARG A 131 -8.44 -5.69 -7.41
N MET A 132 -9.06 -4.65 -6.85
CA MET A 132 -9.70 -3.58 -7.61
C MET A 132 -8.69 -2.85 -8.51
N LEU A 133 -7.52 -2.50 -7.99
CA LEU A 133 -6.44 -1.89 -8.76
C LEU A 133 -5.94 -2.81 -9.89
N LEU A 134 -5.63 -4.07 -9.57
CA LEU A 134 -5.03 -5.04 -10.50
C LEU A 134 -6.02 -5.59 -11.53
N THR A 135 -7.33 -5.36 -11.36
CA THR A 135 -8.36 -5.75 -12.33
C THR A 135 -8.85 -4.59 -13.19
N HIS A 136 -8.45 -3.36 -12.89
CA HIS A 136 -8.80 -2.18 -13.66
C HIS A 136 -7.93 -2.07 -14.93
N SER A 137 -8.40 -2.61 -16.04
CA SER A 137 -7.61 -2.65 -17.28
C SER A 137 -7.57 -1.34 -18.07
N ASP A 138 -8.42 -0.36 -17.77
CA ASP A 138 -8.38 0.95 -18.43
C ASP A 138 -7.30 1.84 -17.80
N PRO A 139 -6.86 2.94 -18.45
CA PRO A 139 -6.04 3.94 -17.79
C PRO A 139 -6.83 4.62 -16.66
N VAL A 140 -6.29 4.57 -15.45
CA VAL A 140 -6.90 5.14 -14.23
C VAL A 140 -7.23 6.62 -14.41
N ARG A 141 -8.41 7.03 -13.94
CA ARG A 141 -8.86 8.42 -13.98
C ARG A 141 -9.16 8.94 -12.59
N LEU A 142 -8.79 10.19 -12.33
CA LEU A 142 -9.22 10.90 -11.13
C LEU A 142 -10.62 11.46 -11.33
N ILE A 143 -11.52 11.16 -10.40
CA ILE A 143 -12.90 11.65 -10.38
C ILE A 143 -12.96 12.85 -9.46
N GLY A 144 -13.65 13.90 -9.88
CA GLY A 144 -13.81 15.12 -9.08
C GLY A 144 -12.69 16.14 -9.25
N LEU A 145 -11.67 15.84 -10.05
CA LEU A 145 -10.57 16.76 -10.37
C LEU A 145 -10.66 17.21 -11.83
N SER A 146 -10.48 18.51 -12.07
CA SER A 146 -10.34 19.06 -13.43
C SER A 146 -8.92 18.85 -13.96
N GLU A 147 -8.78 18.73 -15.27
CA GLU A 147 -7.45 18.65 -15.90
C GLU A 147 -6.58 19.86 -15.52
N SER A 148 -5.35 19.58 -15.11
CA SER A 148 -4.30 20.56 -14.82
C SER A 148 -3.10 20.34 -15.75
N ASP A 149 -2.24 21.35 -15.90
CA ASP A 149 -0.95 21.26 -16.64
C ASP A 149 0.25 21.32 -15.67
N ASP A 150 0.11 20.68 -14.51
CA ASP A 150 1.16 20.58 -13.50
C ASP A 150 2.10 19.38 -13.75
N LEU A 151 3.09 19.22 -12.85
CA LEU A 151 4.05 18.13 -12.91
C LEU A 151 3.38 16.76 -12.71
N ARG A 152 2.40 16.63 -11.79
CA ARG A 152 1.69 15.36 -11.51
C ARG A 152 0.95 14.88 -12.75
N SER A 153 0.20 15.77 -13.40
CA SER A 153 -0.54 15.49 -14.64
C SER A 153 0.38 15.05 -15.79
N LYS A 154 1.57 15.66 -15.90
CA LYS A 154 2.60 15.24 -16.88
C LYS A 154 3.15 13.85 -16.57
N ILE A 155 3.47 13.56 -15.31
CA ILE A 155 3.95 12.24 -14.87
C ILE A 155 2.92 11.17 -15.20
N PHE A 156 1.65 11.37 -14.84
CA PHE A 156 0.58 10.40 -15.12
C PHE A 156 0.33 10.23 -16.62
N SER A 157 0.38 11.31 -17.41
CA SER A 157 0.26 11.23 -18.87
C SER A 157 1.37 10.39 -19.49
N LEU A 158 2.63 10.53 -19.03
CA LEU A 158 3.74 9.72 -19.51
C LEU A 158 3.60 8.26 -19.08
N LEU A 159 3.20 8.03 -17.82
CA LEU A 159 3.01 6.69 -17.27
C LEU A 159 1.91 5.93 -18.01
N GLN A 160 0.83 6.61 -18.43
CA GLN A 160 -0.33 5.98 -19.06
C GLN A 160 -0.22 5.88 -20.59
N ASP A 161 0.87 6.34 -21.22
CA ASP A 161 1.09 6.19 -22.67
C ASP A 161 1.46 4.75 -23.06
N ARG A 162 0.44 3.88 -23.09
CA ARG A 162 0.58 2.45 -23.42
C ARG A 162 1.08 2.17 -24.84
N THR A 163 1.31 3.18 -25.67
CA THR A 163 2.00 2.99 -26.96
C THR A 163 3.51 2.79 -26.79
N VAL A 164 4.04 3.10 -25.60
CA VAL A 164 5.44 2.97 -25.21
C VAL A 164 5.58 1.89 -24.12
N ALA A 165 6.67 1.11 -24.17
CA ALA A 165 6.94 0.09 -23.16
C ALA A 165 7.09 0.71 -21.75
N LEU A 166 6.65 -0.01 -20.70
CA LEU A 166 6.67 0.50 -19.32
C LEU A 166 8.03 1.07 -18.87
N ASP A 167 9.12 0.35 -19.12
CA ASP A 167 10.45 0.81 -18.69
C ASP A 167 10.85 2.11 -19.41
N ALA A 168 10.53 2.25 -20.70
CA ALA A 168 10.78 3.49 -21.44
C ALA A 168 9.88 4.66 -20.99
N ARG A 169 8.65 4.37 -20.51
CA ARG A 169 7.81 5.39 -19.87
C ARG A 169 8.40 5.88 -18.57
N ILE A 170 8.95 4.98 -17.76
CA ILE A 170 9.68 5.31 -16.53
C ILE A 170 10.90 6.19 -16.87
N ASP A 171 11.67 5.85 -17.90
CA ASP A 171 12.79 6.66 -18.37
C ASP A 171 12.34 8.07 -18.81
N ASN A 172 11.21 8.17 -19.52
CA ASN A 172 10.63 9.45 -19.91
C ASN A 172 10.22 10.29 -18.69
N ILE A 173 9.69 9.66 -17.63
CA ILE A 173 9.36 10.36 -16.38
C ILE A 173 10.62 10.89 -15.71
N PHE A 174 11.67 10.08 -15.57
CA PHE A 174 12.95 10.53 -15.01
C PHE A 174 13.61 11.62 -15.87
N SER A 175 13.39 11.63 -17.19
CA SER A 175 13.91 12.68 -18.07
C SER A 175 13.34 14.08 -17.79
N LEU A 176 12.20 14.18 -17.09
CA LEU A 176 11.67 15.47 -16.60
C LEU A 176 12.62 16.15 -15.60
N PHE A 177 13.52 15.38 -15.00
CA PHE A 177 14.44 15.78 -13.94
C PHE A 177 15.91 15.66 -14.38
N SER A 178 16.19 15.69 -15.69
CA SER A 178 17.54 15.43 -16.22
C SER A 178 18.61 16.43 -15.77
N ASP A 179 18.20 17.62 -15.33
CA ASP A 179 19.08 18.66 -14.82
C ASP A 179 19.35 18.54 -13.30
N SER A 180 18.73 17.54 -12.64
CA SER A 180 18.90 17.33 -11.21
C SER A 180 20.31 16.88 -10.86
N ALA A 181 20.81 17.33 -9.71
CA ALA A 181 22.12 16.95 -9.20
C ALA A 181 22.14 15.55 -8.56
N VAL A 182 20.96 15.01 -8.26
CA VAL A 182 20.76 13.72 -7.60
C VAL A 182 19.90 12.82 -8.46
N SER A 183 20.13 11.51 -8.37
CA SER A 183 19.30 10.49 -9.01
C SER A 183 19.02 9.41 -7.99
N PRO A 184 17.78 8.92 -7.89
CA PRO A 184 17.47 7.81 -7.00
C PRO A 184 18.21 6.56 -7.46
N VAL A 185 18.71 5.82 -6.49
CA VAL A 185 19.37 4.53 -6.65
C VAL A 185 18.28 3.48 -6.58
N ILE A 186 18.01 2.87 -7.73
CA ILE A 186 16.95 1.87 -7.88
C ILE A 186 17.50 0.69 -8.69
N PRO A 187 17.05 -0.55 -8.43
CA PRO A 187 17.62 -1.72 -9.09
C PRO A 187 17.36 -1.63 -10.60
N SER A 188 18.44 -1.71 -11.38
CA SER A 188 18.44 -1.60 -12.84
C SER A 188 18.87 -2.89 -13.52
N GLU A 189 19.64 -3.71 -12.82
CA GLU A 189 20.06 -5.04 -13.24
C GLU A 189 19.79 -6.08 -12.15
N PRO A 190 19.71 -7.38 -12.50
CA PRO A 190 19.38 -8.41 -11.51
C PRO A 190 20.34 -8.49 -10.31
N SER A 191 21.61 -8.13 -10.48
CA SER A 191 22.62 -8.06 -9.41
C SER A 191 22.22 -7.11 -8.27
N ASP A 192 21.47 -6.06 -8.57
CA ASP A 192 21.10 -5.03 -7.59
C ASP A 192 20.11 -5.57 -6.55
N TYR A 193 19.28 -6.56 -6.90
CA TYR A 193 18.21 -7.05 -6.04
C TYR A 193 18.72 -7.80 -4.80
N ALA A 194 19.93 -8.38 -4.87
CA ALA A 194 20.57 -9.00 -3.71
C ALA A 194 20.81 -7.99 -2.57
N HIS A 195 21.25 -6.79 -2.94
CA HIS A 195 21.44 -5.68 -2.00
C HIS A 195 20.11 -5.22 -1.42
N TRP A 196 19.10 -5.00 -2.25
CA TRP A 196 17.77 -4.58 -1.81
C TRP A 196 17.09 -5.62 -0.91
N GLY A 197 17.20 -6.91 -1.21
CA GLY A 197 16.70 -7.98 -0.34
C GLY A 197 17.39 -8.01 1.02
N ALA A 198 18.70 -7.73 1.08
CA ALA A 198 19.43 -7.62 2.34
C ALA A 198 19.04 -6.37 3.13
N PHE A 199 18.89 -5.22 2.47
CA PHE A 199 18.50 -3.96 3.09
C PHE A 199 17.08 -4.03 3.64
N LEU A 200 16.10 -4.40 2.82
CA LEU A 200 14.70 -4.55 3.26
C LEU A 200 14.57 -5.59 4.37
N GLY A 201 15.39 -6.66 4.34
CA GLY A 201 15.40 -7.67 5.40
C GLY A 201 15.99 -7.19 6.73
N SER A 202 16.59 -6.00 6.76
CA SER A 202 17.07 -5.36 8.00
C SER A 202 16.06 -4.40 8.62
N LEU A 203 14.99 -4.06 7.89
CA LEU A 203 13.90 -3.21 8.35
C LEU A 203 13.00 -3.96 9.33
N GLU A 204 12.11 -3.21 10.00
CA GLU A 204 11.06 -3.80 10.82
C GLU A 204 10.16 -4.67 9.93
N GLN A 205 9.78 -5.85 10.45
CA GLN A 205 8.93 -6.81 9.76
C GLN A 205 7.76 -7.20 10.67
N LEU A 206 6.56 -7.08 10.14
CA LEU A 206 5.32 -7.41 10.83
C LEU A 206 5.01 -8.91 10.71
N ASP A 207 5.05 -9.45 9.49
CA ASP A 207 4.76 -10.85 9.19
C ASP A 207 6.04 -11.61 8.80
N PRO A 208 6.37 -12.73 9.49
CA PRO A 208 7.49 -13.59 9.11
C PRO A 208 7.45 -14.10 7.65
N ALA A 209 6.27 -14.18 7.04
CA ALA A 209 6.12 -14.53 5.63
C ALA A 209 6.81 -13.51 4.70
N TRP A 210 6.89 -12.23 5.08
CA TRP A 210 7.60 -11.22 4.31
C TRP A 210 9.10 -11.51 4.25
N GLY A 211 9.71 -11.90 5.37
CA GLY A 211 11.11 -12.32 5.42
C GLY A 211 11.44 -13.48 4.48
N ILE A 212 10.49 -14.38 4.21
CA ILE A 212 10.65 -15.45 3.22
C ILE A 212 10.73 -14.87 1.80
N GLU A 213 9.86 -13.92 1.46
CA GLU A 213 9.90 -13.25 0.15
C GLU A 213 11.19 -12.43 -0.01
N LEU A 214 11.65 -11.73 1.02
CA LEU A 214 12.93 -11.00 1.01
C LEU A 214 14.14 -11.93 0.83
N THR A 215 14.08 -13.14 1.39
CA THR A 215 15.10 -14.16 1.14
C THR A 215 15.14 -14.56 -0.34
N LYS A 216 13.97 -14.71 -0.98
CA LYS A 216 13.91 -14.94 -2.43
C LYS A 216 14.47 -13.76 -3.21
N LEU A 217 14.09 -12.52 -2.83
CA LEU A 217 14.62 -11.31 -3.47
C LEU A 217 16.16 -11.28 -3.43
N LYS A 218 16.71 -11.66 -2.27
CA LYS A 218 18.15 -11.66 -2.01
C LYS A 218 18.91 -12.76 -2.74
N ASP A 219 18.38 -13.99 -2.69
CA ASP A 219 19.14 -15.20 -3.04
C ASP A 219 18.77 -15.76 -4.43
N SER A 220 17.71 -15.26 -5.08
CA SER A 220 17.28 -15.77 -6.40
C SER A 220 18.21 -15.31 -7.52
N GLU A 221 18.68 -16.27 -8.32
CA GLU A 221 19.42 -16.02 -9.55
C GLU A 221 18.46 -15.79 -10.73
N ILE A 222 17.78 -14.64 -10.75
CA ILE A 222 17.01 -14.18 -11.91
C ILE A 222 17.97 -13.46 -12.86
N SER A 223 17.95 -13.80 -14.14
CA SER A 223 18.72 -13.09 -15.18
C SER A 223 17.86 -12.03 -15.86
N SER A 224 18.49 -11.14 -16.63
CA SER A 224 17.74 -10.17 -17.45
C SER A 224 16.81 -10.86 -18.45
N ASP A 225 17.26 -11.97 -19.04
CA ASP A 225 16.44 -12.79 -19.95
C ASP A 225 15.21 -13.37 -19.25
N ASP A 226 15.32 -13.75 -17.97
CA ASP A 226 14.17 -14.24 -17.19
C ASP A 226 13.17 -13.12 -16.91
N LEU A 227 13.63 -11.90 -16.61
CA LEU A 227 12.76 -10.74 -16.41
C LEU A 227 12.01 -10.37 -17.71
N ASP A 228 12.71 -10.40 -18.85
CA ASP A 228 12.10 -10.15 -20.16
C ASP A 228 11.09 -11.25 -20.53
N ALA A 229 11.39 -12.51 -20.19
CA ALA A 229 10.48 -13.62 -20.40
C ALA A 229 9.23 -13.51 -19.51
N PHE A 230 9.38 -13.09 -18.25
CA PHE A 230 8.27 -12.84 -17.34
C PHE A 230 7.40 -11.68 -17.82
N LYS A 231 8.01 -10.58 -18.29
CA LYS A 231 7.28 -9.46 -18.91
C LYS A 231 6.47 -9.92 -20.12
N THR A 232 7.08 -10.70 -21.00
CA THR A 232 6.41 -11.30 -22.17
C THR A 232 5.25 -12.23 -21.75
N PHE A 233 5.42 -12.99 -20.67
CA PHE A 233 4.35 -13.81 -20.10
C PHE A 233 3.17 -12.94 -19.65
N MET A 234 3.42 -11.89 -18.87
CA MET A 234 2.38 -10.97 -18.39
C MET A 234 1.65 -10.25 -19.54
N GLU A 235 2.36 -9.90 -20.61
CA GLU A 235 1.76 -9.35 -21.84
C GLU A 235 0.83 -10.35 -22.53
N LYS A 236 1.24 -11.62 -22.66
CA LYS A 236 0.43 -12.69 -23.27
C LYS A 236 -0.84 -13.00 -22.47
N GLU A 237 -0.75 -12.92 -21.15
CA GLU A 237 -1.90 -13.06 -20.25
C GLU A 237 -2.80 -11.82 -20.26
N GLY A 238 -2.42 -10.74 -20.96
CA GLY A 238 -3.16 -9.49 -21.00
C GLY A 238 -3.13 -8.74 -19.66
N ARG A 239 -2.12 -9.00 -18.83
CA ARG A 239 -1.98 -8.49 -17.44
C ARG A 239 -0.81 -7.51 -17.27
N ALA A 240 -0.14 -7.12 -18.35
CA ALA A 240 0.99 -6.18 -18.30
C ALA A 240 0.63 -4.81 -17.68
N PHE A 241 -0.64 -4.40 -17.75
CA PHE A 241 -1.13 -3.15 -17.14
C PHE A 241 -1.06 -3.17 -15.60
N GLU A 242 -0.97 -4.34 -14.97
CA GLU A 242 -0.94 -4.47 -13.50
C GLU A 242 0.23 -3.69 -12.87
N TYR A 243 1.41 -3.70 -13.50
CA TYR A 243 2.58 -2.95 -13.02
C TYR A 243 2.51 -1.46 -13.32
N GLU A 244 1.82 -1.05 -14.39
CA GLU A 244 1.52 0.36 -14.65
C GLU A 244 0.57 0.90 -13.57
N ASN A 245 -0.51 0.17 -13.28
CA ASN A 245 -1.48 0.56 -12.26
C ASN A 245 -0.84 0.60 -10.87
N LEU A 246 0.01 -0.38 -10.54
CA LEU A 246 0.77 -0.37 -9.29
C LEU A 246 1.67 0.87 -9.17
N LEU A 247 2.42 1.19 -10.23
CA LEU A 247 3.25 2.40 -10.24
C LEU A 247 2.40 3.68 -10.15
N TRP A 248 1.26 3.72 -10.84
CA TRP A 248 0.33 4.85 -10.78
C TRP A 248 -0.18 5.04 -9.34
N TYR A 249 -0.60 3.96 -8.68
CA TYR A 249 -1.09 3.98 -7.31
C TYR A 249 0.00 4.46 -6.33
N LEU A 250 1.23 3.95 -6.45
CA LEU A 250 2.33 4.34 -5.57
C LEU A 250 2.66 5.84 -5.74
N ILE A 251 2.66 6.35 -6.97
CA ILE A 251 2.84 7.80 -7.21
C ILE A 251 1.66 8.59 -6.64
N TYR A 252 0.42 8.14 -6.87
CA TYR A 252 -0.79 8.83 -6.36
C TYR A 252 -0.79 8.94 -4.83
N ARG A 253 -0.48 7.84 -4.14
CA ARG A 253 -0.44 7.77 -2.68
C ARG A 253 0.64 8.66 -2.08
N HIS A 254 1.86 8.61 -2.62
CA HIS A 254 3.04 9.21 -1.97
C HIS A 254 3.40 10.61 -2.48
N LEU A 255 3.11 10.94 -3.74
CA LEU A 255 3.45 12.26 -4.29
C LEU A 255 2.48 13.32 -3.77
N GLY A 256 2.99 14.42 -3.19
CA GLY A 256 2.20 15.55 -2.67
C GLY A 256 1.65 16.51 -3.73
N GLU A 257 1.03 17.60 -3.26
CA GLU A 257 0.69 18.80 -4.04
C GLU A 257 1.95 19.60 -4.35
N ASP A 258 2.12 20.07 -5.59
CA ASP A 258 3.23 20.93 -6.05
C ASP A 258 4.60 20.59 -5.41
N PRO A 259 5.06 19.32 -5.50
CA PRO A 259 6.27 18.87 -4.82
C PRO A 259 7.50 19.62 -5.34
N MET A 260 8.48 19.82 -4.46
CA MET A 260 9.81 20.23 -4.90
C MET A 260 10.43 19.14 -5.79
N GLU A 261 11.44 19.51 -6.58
CA GLU A 261 12.05 18.60 -7.56
C GLU A 261 12.63 17.33 -6.91
N ASP A 262 13.33 17.51 -5.79
CA ASP A 262 13.93 16.45 -4.98
C ASP A 262 12.87 15.58 -4.30
N GLU A 263 11.81 16.17 -3.75
CA GLU A 263 10.66 15.45 -3.20
C GLU A 263 9.96 14.59 -4.26
N ALA A 264 9.77 15.15 -5.46
CA ALA A 264 9.18 14.42 -6.58
C ALA A 264 10.06 13.24 -7.01
N LEU A 265 11.38 13.47 -7.15
CA LEU A 265 12.35 12.42 -7.46
C LEU A 265 12.38 11.32 -6.39
N LEU A 266 12.29 11.69 -5.11
CA LEU A 266 12.23 10.74 -4.00
C LEU A 266 11.02 9.82 -4.12
N CYS A 267 9.84 10.42 -4.26
CA CYS A 267 8.58 9.69 -4.37
C CYS A 267 8.55 8.79 -5.62
N ILE A 268 8.98 9.30 -6.77
CA ILE A 268 9.03 8.53 -8.03
C ILE A 268 10.06 7.39 -7.91
N GLY A 269 11.22 7.66 -7.32
CA GLY A 269 12.26 6.66 -7.05
C GLY A 269 11.71 5.51 -6.19
N PHE A 270 11.05 5.85 -5.08
CA PHE A 270 10.39 4.87 -4.22
C PHE A 270 9.29 4.08 -4.92
N ALA A 271 8.44 4.75 -5.70
CA ALA A 271 7.36 4.10 -6.43
C ALA A 271 7.91 3.10 -7.47
N VAL A 272 8.96 3.49 -8.21
CA VAL A 272 9.61 2.61 -9.19
C VAL A 272 10.34 1.46 -8.52
N LEU A 273 11.07 1.72 -7.42
CA LEU A 273 11.74 0.69 -6.61
C LEU A 273 10.73 -0.36 -6.14
N SER A 274 9.66 0.08 -5.50
CA SER A 274 8.59 -0.76 -4.95
C SER A 274 7.95 -1.63 -6.03
N MET A 275 7.58 -1.03 -7.16
CA MET A 275 7.04 -1.78 -8.31
C MET A 275 8.05 -2.81 -8.85
N ARG A 276 9.33 -2.44 -8.96
CA ARG A 276 10.39 -3.33 -9.45
C ARG A 276 10.65 -4.50 -8.51
N ILE A 277 10.59 -4.29 -7.19
CA ILE A 277 10.70 -5.36 -6.18
C ILE A 277 9.54 -6.35 -6.34
N ILE A 278 8.30 -5.84 -6.38
CA ILE A 278 7.10 -6.68 -6.53
C ILE A 278 7.15 -7.46 -7.85
N ARG A 279 7.58 -6.81 -8.95
CA ARG A 279 7.78 -7.47 -10.26
C ARG A 279 8.84 -8.56 -10.21
N TYR A 280 9.95 -8.33 -9.52
CA TYR A 280 11.03 -9.32 -9.37
C TYR A 280 10.57 -10.54 -8.56
N LEU A 281 9.86 -10.33 -7.45
CA LEU A 281 9.26 -11.42 -6.67
C LEU A 281 8.26 -12.23 -7.49
N GLY A 282 7.45 -11.56 -8.33
CA GLY A 282 6.58 -12.23 -9.30
C GLY A 282 7.37 -13.09 -10.30
N ALA A 283 8.49 -12.57 -10.84
CA ALA A 283 9.38 -13.31 -11.72
C ALA A 283 10.01 -14.53 -11.02
N CYS A 284 10.37 -14.42 -9.73
CA CYS A 284 10.85 -15.57 -8.95
C CYS A 284 9.80 -16.68 -8.88
N ARG A 285 8.56 -16.35 -8.48
CA ARG A 285 7.45 -17.33 -8.40
C ARG A 285 7.14 -17.96 -9.76
N TRP A 286 7.16 -17.15 -10.81
CA TRP A 286 6.98 -17.61 -12.18
C TRP A 286 8.09 -18.56 -12.64
N LYS A 287 9.36 -18.26 -12.34
CA LYS A 287 10.50 -19.10 -12.74
C LYS A 287 10.46 -20.49 -12.09
N GLU A 288 9.96 -20.58 -10.86
CA GLU A 288 9.83 -21.83 -10.12
C GLU A 288 8.74 -22.76 -10.70
N THR A 289 7.62 -22.20 -11.14
CA THR A 289 6.41 -22.97 -11.46
C THR A 289 6.00 -22.94 -12.94
N GLY A 290 6.51 -21.97 -13.71
CA GLY A 290 6.07 -21.64 -15.06
C GLY A 290 4.72 -20.92 -15.12
N ALA A 291 4.14 -20.55 -13.98
CA ALA A 291 2.84 -19.88 -13.85
C ALA A 291 2.92 -18.75 -12.83
N PHE A 292 2.03 -17.75 -12.95
CA PHE A 292 1.91 -16.68 -11.97
C PHE A 292 0.47 -16.16 -11.96
N ALA A 293 -0.28 -16.55 -10.92
CA ALA A 293 -1.70 -16.25 -10.80
C ALA A 293 -1.96 -14.80 -10.39
N LYS A 294 -3.21 -14.35 -10.55
CA LYS A 294 -3.62 -13.01 -10.12
C LYS A 294 -3.59 -12.86 -8.62
N GLU A 295 -4.00 -13.90 -7.92
CA GLU A 295 -4.03 -14.00 -6.47
C GLU A 295 -2.61 -13.91 -5.89
N GLU A 296 -1.59 -14.36 -6.61
CA GLU A 296 -0.19 -14.22 -6.20
C GLU A 296 0.31 -12.78 -6.34
N GLN A 297 -0.08 -12.07 -7.42
CA GLN A 297 0.25 -10.66 -7.59
C GLN A 297 -0.47 -9.78 -6.55
N ILE A 298 -1.75 -10.07 -6.27
CA ILE A 298 -2.53 -9.42 -5.21
C ILE A 298 -1.80 -9.59 -3.88
N GLU A 299 -1.37 -10.82 -3.57
CA GLU A 299 -0.68 -11.09 -2.30
C GLU A 299 0.66 -10.38 -2.19
N LEU A 300 1.46 -10.32 -3.26
CA LEU A 300 2.72 -9.58 -3.25
C LEU A 300 2.50 -8.07 -3.01
N CYS A 301 1.49 -7.47 -3.65
CA CYS A 301 1.15 -6.06 -3.41
C CYS A 301 0.66 -5.84 -1.98
N ARG A 302 -0.16 -6.76 -1.47
CA ARG A 302 -0.70 -6.70 -0.11
C ARG A 302 0.38 -6.80 0.95
N MET A 303 1.25 -7.80 0.85
CA MET A 303 2.40 -7.97 1.74
C MET A 303 3.28 -6.73 1.73
N PHE A 304 3.68 -6.26 0.55
CA PHE A 304 4.52 -5.07 0.44
C PHE A 304 3.88 -3.85 1.09
N SER A 305 2.59 -3.63 0.85
CA SER A 305 1.85 -2.51 1.43
C SER A 305 1.80 -2.60 2.96
N SER A 306 1.46 -3.76 3.52
CA SER A 306 1.43 -3.98 4.98
C SER A 306 2.78 -3.76 5.65
N GLU A 307 3.88 -4.19 5.02
CA GLU A 307 5.22 -4.19 5.62
C GLU A 307 5.96 -2.87 5.42
N ILE A 308 5.72 -2.21 4.30
CA ILE A 308 6.45 -1.00 3.90
C ILE A 308 5.55 0.23 3.96
N GLU A 309 4.43 0.26 3.22
CA GLU A 309 3.62 1.48 3.07
C GLU A 309 2.86 1.92 4.32
N TYR A 310 2.82 1.08 5.35
CA TYR A 310 2.17 1.34 6.64
C TYR A 310 3.17 1.46 7.80
N SER A 311 4.47 1.51 7.50
CA SER A 311 5.52 1.85 8.47
C SER A 311 6.26 3.09 7.98
N ASP A 312 5.96 4.23 8.59
CA ASP A 312 6.63 5.50 8.28
C ASP A 312 8.15 5.38 8.52
N GLU A 313 8.57 4.65 9.56
CA GLU A 313 9.98 4.37 9.82
C GLU A 313 10.63 3.58 8.67
N ASN A 314 9.97 2.55 8.15
CA ASN A 314 10.48 1.81 7.00
C ASN A 314 10.55 2.68 5.74
N ILE A 315 9.54 3.53 5.49
CA ILE A 315 9.54 4.47 4.36
C ILE A 315 10.70 5.45 4.46
N ASP A 316 10.89 6.07 5.63
CA ASP A 316 11.96 7.05 5.88
C ASP A 316 13.34 6.41 5.65
N LEU A 317 13.56 5.18 6.17
CA LEU A 317 14.81 4.44 5.95
C LEU A 317 15.03 4.10 4.47
N ILE A 318 13.97 3.74 3.73
CA ILE A 318 14.07 3.50 2.29
C ILE A 318 14.38 4.81 1.56
N TYR A 319 13.77 5.92 1.94
CA TYR A 319 14.02 7.23 1.34
C TYR A 319 15.47 7.68 1.50
N ASP A 320 16.03 7.52 2.69
CA ASP A 320 17.44 7.78 2.95
C ASP A 320 18.32 6.87 2.07
N HIS A 321 18.00 5.59 1.98
CA HIS A 321 18.77 4.60 1.22
C HIS A 321 18.69 4.77 -0.30
N ILE A 322 17.59 5.33 -0.82
CA ILE A 322 17.43 5.63 -2.25
C ILE A 322 18.41 6.72 -2.72
N PHE A 323 18.80 7.66 -1.87
CA PHE A 323 19.75 8.71 -2.24
C PHE A 323 21.16 8.53 -1.66
N ASP A 324 21.35 7.63 -0.70
CA ASP A 324 22.66 7.33 -0.13
C ASP A 324 23.30 6.08 -0.76
N LEU A 325 24.28 6.29 -1.65
CA LEU A 325 25.28 5.28 -2.02
C LEU A 325 26.68 5.67 -1.53
N SER A 326 26.77 6.42 -0.44
CA SER A 326 28.02 6.68 0.27
C SER A 326 28.13 5.88 1.57
N SER A 327 27.97 4.55 1.51
CA SER A 327 28.73 3.67 2.39
C SER A 327 29.08 2.34 1.69
N PRO A 328 30.37 1.94 1.73
CA PRO A 328 30.93 0.84 0.94
C PRO A 328 30.49 -0.56 1.37
#